data_AF-A0A352EDE7-F1
#
_entry.id   AF-A0A352EDE7-F1
#
_cell.length_a   1.000
_cell.length_b   1.000
_cell.length_c   1.000
_cell.angle_alpha   90.00
_cell.angle_beta   90.00
_cell.angle_gamma   90.00
#
_symmetry.space_group_name_H-M   'P 1'
#
loop_
_entity.id
_entity.type
_entity.pdbx_description
1 polymer ?
#
loop_
_entity_poly.entity_id
_entity_poly.type
_entity_poly.pdbx_seq_one_letter_code
_entity_poly.pdbx_strand_id
1 'polypeptide(L)'
;MKHLFTLITKALPLFLIVFSGLISCNTTTIQYDIPEPFVSETVYLSDPSSFNLTVVGGQLFLANAGHNGILIYRRYFDQEFYDFAAYEAACPIHWTDGCGELLSSNGDLYFTCGCDAHQYQILDGQSVDTSYTLPVKEFNCSFDGVNIIQITN
;
A
#
# COMPACT_ATOMS: atom_id res chain seq x y z
N MET A 1 47.82 -0.28 32.44
CA MET A 1 47.25 -0.63 31.11
C MET A 1 46.49 -1.96 31.10
N LYS A 2 46.97 -3.05 31.70
CA LYS A 2 46.28 -4.36 31.68
C LYS A 2 44.92 -4.38 32.41
N HIS A 3 44.80 -3.71 33.57
CA HIS A 3 43.55 -3.64 34.36
C HIS A 3 42.42 -2.84 33.68
N LEU A 4 42.76 -1.81 32.89
CA LEU A 4 41.77 -1.01 32.15
C LEU A 4 41.13 -1.83 31.03
N PHE A 5 41.92 -2.70 30.38
CA PHE A 5 41.47 -3.61 29.32
C PHE A 5 40.55 -4.73 29.85
N THR A 6 40.77 -5.19 31.09
CA THR A 6 39.94 -6.23 31.74
C THR A 6 38.58 -5.70 32.20
N LEU A 7 38.51 -4.41 32.54
CA LEU A 7 37.26 -3.73 32.89
C LEU A 7 36.36 -3.54 31.65
N ILE A 8 36.94 -3.15 30.52
CA ILE A 8 36.20 -2.96 29.25
C ILE A 8 35.64 -4.30 28.73
N THR A 9 36.41 -5.39 28.83
CA THR A 9 35.97 -6.74 28.41
C THR A 9 34.88 -7.33 29.31
N LYS A 10 34.78 -6.93 30.58
CA LYS A 10 33.70 -7.34 31.50
C LYS A 10 32.44 -6.49 31.39
N ALA A 11 32.55 -5.23 30.96
CA ALA A 11 31.41 -4.34 30.73
C ALA A 11 30.72 -4.59 29.37
N LEU A 12 31.46 -5.07 28.38
CA LEU A 12 30.95 -5.42 27.05
C LEU A 12 29.76 -6.41 27.03
N PRO A 13 29.78 -7.55 27.77
CA PRO A 13 28.64 -8.46 27.80
C PRO A 13 27.41 -7.87 28.51
N LEU A 14 27.62 -6.99 29.51
CA LEU A 14 26.54 -6.30 30.22
C LEU A 14 25.80 -5.31 29.29
N PHE A 15 26.55 -4.60 28.43
CA PHE A 15 25.98 -3.67 27.45
C PHE A 15 25.18 -4.40 26.35
N LEU A 16 25.66 -5.55 25.88
CA LEU A 16 24.97 -6.41 24.91
C LEU A 16 23.62 -6.95 25.43
N ILE A 17 23.53 -7.30 26.71
CA ILE A 17 22.29 -7.78 27.34
C ILE A 17 21.26 -6.65 27.47
N VAL A 18 21.69 -5.43 27.80
CA VAL A 18 20.81 -4.25 27.90
C VAL A 18 20.27 -3.82 26.53
N PHE A 19 21.09 -3.91 25.47
CA PHE A 19 20.65 -3.57 24.11
C PHE A 19 19.63 -4.57 23.53
N SER A 20 19.67 -5.83 23.98
CA SER A 20 18.75 -6.89 23.52
C SER A 20 17.30 -6.70 24.01
N GLY A 21 17.07 -5.88 25.04
CA GLY A 21 15.74 -5.64 25.63
C GLY A 21 14.89 -4.58 24.92
N LEU A 22 15.42 -3.87 23.91
CA LEU A 22 14.74 -2.75 23.26
C LEU A 22 14.07 -3.10 21.92
N ILE A 23 14.10 -4.37 21.48
CA ILE A 23 13.64 -4.78 20.14
C ILE A 23 12.21 -5.40 20.18
N SER A 24 11.35 -4.96 21.10
CA SER A 24 9.94 -5.38 21.06
C SER A 24 9.14 -4.42 20.19
N CYS A 25 9.18 -4.62 18.87
CA CYS A 25 8.30 -3.94 17.93
C CYS A 25 6.96 -4.70 17.84
N ASN A 26 5.88 -4.15 18.38
CA ASN A 26 4.53 -4.68 18.17
C ASN A 26 4.01 -4.15 16.83
N THR A 27 3.98 -4.99 15.80
CA THR A 27 3.28 -4.66 14.55
C THR A 27 1.81 -5.02 14.71
N THR A 28 0.94 -4.02 14.86
CA THR A 28 -0.50 -4.24 14.75
C THR A 28 -0.81 -4.56 13.29
N THR A 29 -1.17 -5.81 13.00
CA THR A 29 -1.61 -6.21 11.67
C THR A 29 -3.00 -5.65 11.43
N ILE A 30 -3.15 -4.79 10.42
CA ILE A 30 -4.46 -4.34 9.95
C ILE A 30 -5.19 -5.57 9.39
N GLN A 31 -6.46 -5.74 9.75
CA GLN A 31 -7.31 -6.81 9.25
C GLN A 31 -8.48 -6.19 8.49
N TYR A 32 -8.77 -6.75 7.33
CA TYR A 32 -9.87 -6.33 6.46
C TYR A 32 -10.91 -7.44 6.40
N ASP A 33 -12.18 -7.08 6.55
CA ASP A 33 -13.31 -8.03 6.42
C ASP A 33 -13.75 -8.21 4.95
N ILE A 34 -13.09 -7.51 4.01
CA ILE A 34 -13.37 -7.57 2.58
C ILE A 34 -12.96 -8.96 2.03
N PRO A 35 -13.85 -9.68 1.34
CA PRO A 35 -13.54 -10.96 0.70
C PRO A 35 -12.37 -10.84 -0.27
N GLU A 36 -11.46 -11.83 -0.25
CA GLU A 36 -10.24 -11.84 -1.06
C GLU A 36 -10.34 -12.88 -2.18
N PRO A 37 -10.87 -12.52 -3.36
CA PRO A 37 -10.70 -13.38 -4.52
C PRO A 37 -9.21 -13.49 -4.88
N PHE A 38 -8.85 -14.54 -5.60
CA PHE A 38 -7.49 -14.69 -6.11
C PHE A 38 -7.14 -13.57 -7.08
N VAL A 39 -6.01 -12.89 -6.86
CA VAL A 39 -5.52 -11.81 -7.72
C VAL A 39 -4.12 -12.16 -8.24
N SER A 40 -3.95 -12.11 -9.55
CA SER A 40 -2.65 -12.30 -10.23
C SER A 40 -2.68 -11.58 -11.57
N GLU A 41 -2.69 -10.25 -11.52
CA GLU A 41 -2.83 -9.40 -12.70
C GLU A 41 -1.46 -8.95 -13.23
N THR A 42 -1.36 -8.85 -14.55
CA THR A 42 -0.21 -8.28 -15.25
C THR A 42 -0.66 -7.13 -16.13
N VAL A 43 -0.04 -5.96 -15.96
CA VAL A 43 -0.28 -4.79 -16.79
C VAL A 43 1.02 -4.39 -17.49
N TYR A 44 0.95 -4.19 -18.81
CA TYR A 44 2.06 -3.72 -19.62
C TYR A 44 1.90 -2.24 -19.92
N LEU A 45 2.83 -1.38 -19.50
CA LEU A 45 2.80 0.07 -19.78
C LEU A 45 2.78 0.40 -21.28
N SER A 46 3.28 -0.51 -22.12
CA SER A 46 3.23 -0.42 -23.57
C SER A 46 1.82 -0.55 -24.15
N ASP A 47 0.85 -1.03 -23.38
CA ASP A 47 -0.52 -1.20 -23.86
C ASP A 47 -1.26 0.14 -23.92
N PRO A 48 -2.10 0.38 -24.96
CA PRO A 48 -2.89 1.61 -25.04
C PRO A 48 -3.83 1.81 -23.84
N SER A 49 -4.35 0.72 -23.26
CA SER A 49 -5.23 0.77 -22.09
C SER A 49 -4.56 1.32 -20.83
N SER A 50 -3.23 1.21 -20.73
CA SER A 50 -2.44 1.73 -19.61
C SER A 50 -1.80 3.08 -19.89
N PHE A 51 -2.17 3.77 -20.98
CA PHE A 51 -1.56 5.05 -21.34
C PHE A 51 -1.56 6.07 -20.19
N ASN A 52 -2.63 6.10 -19.39
CA ASN A 52 -2.72 6.99 -18.24
C ASN A 52 -1.63 6.73 -17.20
N LEU A 53 -1.12 5.51 -17.07
CA LEU A 53 -0.04 5.13 -16.16
C LEU A 53 1.36 5.62 -16.62
N THR A 54 1.45 6.32 -17.75
CA THR A 54 2.73 6.88 -18.24
C THR A 54 3.11 8.21 -17.60
N VAL A 55 2.27 8.75 -16.70
CA VAL A 55 2.52 10.00 -15.96
C VAL A 55 2.26 9.80 -14.48
N VAL A 56 2.94 10.56 -13.61
CA VAL A 56 2.64 10.61 -12.18
C VAL A 56 1.21 11.10 -11.97
N GLY A 57 0.48 10.48 -11.05
CA GLY A 57 -0.95 10.75 -10.85
C GLY A 57 -1.87 9.95 -11.78
N GLY A 58 -1.28 9.24 -12.74
CA GLY A 58 -1.97 8.39 -13.69
C GLY A 58 -2.69 7.22 -13.04
N GLN A 59 -3.89 6.91 -13.54
CA GLN A 59 -4.75 5.86 -13.00
C GLN A 59 -5.21 4.85 -14.05
N LEU A 60 -5.37 3.58 -13.65
CA LEU A 60 -6.01 2.52 -14.42
C LEU A 60 -6.90 1.68 -13.52
N PHE A 61 -8.16 1.50 -13.90
CA PHE A 61 -9.11 0.67 -13.17
C PHE A 61 -9.29 -0.70 -13.84
N LEU A 62 -9.12 -1.77 -13.06
CA LEU A 62 -9.35 -3.16 -13.45
C LEU A 62 -10.66 -3.65 -12.83
N ALA A 63 -11.75 -3.61 -13.57
CA ALA A 63 -13.10 -3.92 -13.04
C ALA A 63 -13.33 -5.41 -12.69
N ASN A 64 -12.51 -6.33 -13.21
CA ASN A 64 -12.69 -7.77 -13.06
C ASN A 64 -11.66 -8.43 -12.12
N ALA A 65 -10.99 -7.65 -11.27
CA ALA A 65 -10.01 -8.12 -10.30
C ALA A 65 -10.33 -7.54 -8.92
N GLY A 66 -9.95 -8.23 -7.83
CA GLY A 66 -10.34 -7.79 -6.47
C GLY A 66 -11.85 -7.96 -6.20
N HIS A 67 -12.34 -7.36 -5.11
CA HIS A 67 -13.74 -7.45 -4.70
C HIS A 67 -14.64 -6.52 -5.53
N ASN A 68 -14.31 -5.22 -5.58
CA ASN A 68 -15.03 -4.21 -6.36
C ASN A 68 -14.17 -3.64 -7.51
N GLY A 69 -13.02 -4.26 -7.79
CA GLY A 69 -12.06 -3.76 -8.76
C GLY A 69 -10.70 -3.45 -8.11
N ILE A 70 -9.71 -3.19 -8.97
CA ILE A 70 -8.40 -2.71 -8.55
C ILE A 70 -8.12 -1.38 -9.24
N LEU A 71 -7.83 -0.32 -8.47
CA LEU A 71 -7.27 0.91 -9.02
C LEU A 71 -5.76 0.89 -8.91
N ILE A 72 -5.08 0.98 -10.05
CA ILE A 72 -3.65 1.17 -10.15
C ILE A 72 -3.38 2.67 -10.22
N TYR A 73 -2.45 3.15 -9.42
CA TYR A 73 -2.03 4.54 -9.36
C TYR A 73 -0.53 4.66 -9.49
N ARG A 74 -0.06 5.57 -10.35
CA ARG A 74 1.38 5.90 -10.44
C ARG A 74 1.76 6.94 -9.41
N ARG A 75 2.42 6.50 -8.34
CA ARG A 75 2.94 7.34 -7.24
C ARG A 75 4.14 8.17 -7.68
N TYR A 76 5.08 7.56 -8.39
CA TYR A 76 6.38 8.16 -8.73
C TYR A 76 6.79 7.87 -10.18
N PHE A 77 7.91 8.48 -10.61
CA PHE A 77 8.50 8.27 -11.93
C PHE A 77 10.00 7.98 -11.80
N ASP A 78 10.37 7.18 -10.80
CA ASP A 78 11.77 6.90 -10.48
C ASP A 78 12.28 5.66 -11.24
N GLN A 79 11.40 4.94 -11.95
CA GLN A 79 11.69 3.65 -12.59
C GLN A 79 12.05 2.56 -11.58
N GLU A 80 11.44 2.62 -10.39
CA GLU A 80 11.71 1.70 -9.30
C GLU A 80 10.47 0.83 -8.98
N PHE A 81 10.69 -0.26 -8.24
CA PHE A 81 9.66 -1.24 -7.92
C PHE A 81 8.41 -0.66 -7.22
N TYR A 82 8.56 0.51 -6.58
CA TYR A 82 7.54 1.22 -5.79
C TYR A 82 6.84 2.37 -6.56
N ASP A 83 7.12 2.54 -7.86
CA ASP A 83 6.53 3.62 -8.70
C ASP A 83 4.99 3.56 -8.73
N PHE A 84 4.41 2.39 -8.47
CA PHE A 84 2.98 2.11 -8.57
C PHE A 84 2.42 1.57 -7.26
N ALA A 85 1.13 1.86 -7.06
CA ALA A 85 0.29 1.27 -6.04
C ALA A 85 -0.92 0.61 -6.71
N ALA A 86 -1.43 -0.45 -6.12
CA ALA A 86 -2.67 -1.08 -6.54
C ALA A 86 -3.60 -1.21 -5.32
N TYR A 87 -4.80 -0.65 -5.40
CA TYR A 87 -5.74 -0.59 -4.29
C TYR A 87 -7.04 -1.31 -4.61
N GLU A 88 -7.60 -1.96 -3.61
CA GLU A 88 -8.98 -2.46 -3.63
C GLU A 88 -9.95 -1.30 -3.77
N ALA A 89 -10.84 -1.38 -4.76
CA ALA A 89 -11.86 -0.36 -4.99
C ALA A 89 -13.10 -0.55 -4.11
N ALA A 90 -13.09 -1.48 -3.15
CA ALA A 90 -14.09 -1.55 -2.10
C ALA A 90 -13.75 -0.62 -0.93
N CYS A 91 -14.72 0.20 -0.51
CA CYS A 91 -14.63 1.05 0.66
C CYS A 91 -14.42 0.18 1.92
N PRO A 92 -13.40 0.46 2.76
CA PRO A 92 -13.10 -0.34 3.95
C PRO A 92 -14.29 -0.54 4.90
N ILE A 93 -15.21 0.43 4.96
CA ILE A 93 -16.37 0.41 5.86
C ILE A 93 -17.65 -0.09 5.18
N HIS A 94 -17.83 0.24 3.89
CA HIS A 94 -19.09 0.00 3.18
C HIS A 94 -18.97 -1.07 2.09
N TRP A 95 -17.97 -1.96 2.16
CA TRP A 95 -17.69 -2.95 1.11
C TRP A 95 -18.87 -3.90 0.82
N THR A 96 -19.76 -4.15 1.79
CA THR A 96 -20.97 -4.97 1.60
C THR A 96 -22.11 -4.24 0.90
N ASP A 97 -22.04 -2.92 0.82
CA ASP A 97 -23.13 -2.08 0.36
C ASP A 97 -23.00 -1.82 -1.14
N GLY A 98 -24.13 -1.72 -1.85
CA GLY A 98 -24.12 -1.48 -3.30
C GLY A 98 -23.51 -0.14 -3.74
N CYS A 99 -23.29 0.79 -2.80
CA CYS A 99 -22.59 2.06 -3.01
C CYS A 99 -21.12 2.03 -2.55
N GLY A 100 -20.64 0.88 -2.07
CA GLY A 100 -19.33 0.70 -1.45
C GLY A 100 -18.14 0.75 -2.39
N GLU A 101 -18.32 1.16 -3.64
CA GLU A 101 -17.22 1.39 -4.58
C GLU A 101 -16.50 2.70 -4.26
N LEU A 102 -15.18 2.67 -4.28
CA LEU A 102 -14.31 3.84 -4.20
C LEU A 102 -14.10 4.39 -5.60
N LEU A 103 -14.57 5.61 -5.81
CA LEU A 103 -14.48 6.30 -7.09
C LEU A 103 -13.27 7.25 -7.09
N SER A 104 -12.58 7.33 -8.23
CA SER A 104 -11.55 8.34 -8.48
C SER A 104 -11.54 8.74 -9.95
N SER A 105 -11.25 10.00 -10.24
CA SER A 105 -11.01 10.48 -11.61
C SER A 105 -9.51 10.55 -11.88
N ASN A 106 -9.11 10.37 -13.13
CA ASN A 106 -7.70 10.47 -13.49
C ASN A 106 -7.14 11.88 -13.18
N GLY A 107 -6.07 11.95 -12.38
CA GLY A 107 -5.51 13.20 -11.85
C GLY A 107 -6.05 13.63 -10.49
N ASP A 108 -7.07 12.96 -9.95
CA ASP A 108 -7.47 13.13 -8.55
C ASP A 108 -6.43 12.52 -7.62
N LEU A 109 -6.34 13.09 -6.41
CA LEU A 109 -5.47 12.61 -5.34
C LEU A 109 -6.24 11.80 -4.29
N TYR A 110 -7.55 11.59 -4.51
CA TYR A 110 -8.46 10.99 -3.53
C TYR A 110 -9.34 9.90 -4.16
N PHE A 111 -9.50 8.81 -3.43
CA PHE A 111 -10.67 7.94 -3.53
C PHE A 111 -11.84 8.61 -2.80
N THR A 112 -13.04 8.45 -3.33
CA THR A 112 -14.28 8.90 -2.68
C THR A 112 -15.24 7.72 -2.57
N CYS A 113 -15.70 7.42 -1.36
CA CYS A 113 -16.69 6.39 -1.10
C CYS A 113 -18.06 6.81 -1.66
N GLY A 114 -18.70 5.91 -2.42
CA GLY A 114 -20.02 6.19 -3.00
C GLY A 114 -21.17 6.29 -1.97
N CYS A 115 -21.00 5.77 -0.75
CA CYS A 115 -22.07 5.77 0.27
C CYS A 115 -22.16 7.07 1.08
N ASP A 116 -21.03 7.63 1.50
CA ASP A 116 -20.95 8.74 2.45
C ASP A 116 -20.03 9.88 1.98
N ALA A 117 -19.48 9.79 0.77
CA ALA A 117 -18.51 10.72 0.21
C ALA A 117 -17.22 10.86 1.04
N HIS A 118 -16.93 9.90 1.93
CA HIS A 118 -15.67 9.90 2.67
C HIS A 118 -14.48 9.71 1.73
N GLN A 119 -13.37 10.37 2.03
CA GLN A 119 -12.21 10.40 1.16
C GLN A 119 -11.00 9.68 1.75
N TYR A 120 -10.24 9.03 0.86
CA TYR A 120 -8.95 8.44 1.18
C TYR A 120 -7.91 8.97 0.21
N GLN A 121 -6.73 9.33 0.69
CA GLN A 121 -5.63 9.79 -0.15
C GLN A 121 -5.08 8.63 -0.99
N ILE A 122 -5.04 8.77 -2.31
CA ILE A 122 -4.57 7.69 -3.21
C ILE A 122 -3.06 7.46 -3.08
N LEU A 123 -2.30 8.46 -2.64
CA LEU A 123 -0.85 8.31 -2.52
C LEU A 123 -0.47 7.15 -1.58
N ASP A 124 -1.21 6.93 -0.50
CA ASP A 124 -0.88 5.94 0.54
C ASP A 124 -2.11 5.21 1.12
N GLY A 125 -3.29 5.40 0.53
CA GLY A 125 -4.55 4.79 0.93
C GLY A 125 -5.12 5.31 2.24
N GLN A 126 -4.50 6.30 2.88
CA GLN A 126 -4.91 6.74 4.22
C GLN A 126 -6.22 7.53 4.18
N SER A 127 -7.04 7.35 5.22
CA SER A 127 -8.21 8.20 5.43
C SER A 127 -7.79 9.67 5.60
N VAL A 128 -8.58 10.60 5.04
CA VAL A 128 -8.33 12.03 5.22
C VAL A 128 -8.78 12.57 6.58
N ASP A 129 -9.56 11.79 7.33
CA ASP A 129 -9.98 12.13 8.69
C ASP A 129 -9.78 10.96 9.68
N THR A 130 -9.97 11.25 10.97
CA THR A 130 -9.72 10.28 12.05
C THR A 130 -10.93 9.44 12.45
N SER A 131 -12.09 9.64 11.82
CA SER A 131 -13.31 8.85 12.08
C SER A 131 -13.21 7.47 11.44
N TYR A 132 -12.45 7.37 10.34
CA TYR A 132 -12.19 6.14 9.60
C TYR A 132 -10.73 5.73 9.83
N THR A 133 -10.52 4.66 10.59
CA THR A 133 -9.17 4.22 11.00
C THR A 133 -8.56 3.17 10.07
N LEU A 134 -9.37 2.53 9.22
CA LEU A 134 -8.89 1.59 8.21
C LEU A 134 -8.48 2.35 6.95
N PRO A 135 -7.22 2.22 6.49
CA PRO A 135 -6.85 2.71 5.17
C PRO A 135 -7.48 1.84 4.07
N VAL A 136 -7.41 2.30 2.83
CA VAL A 136 -7.76 1.48 1.67
C VAL A 136 -6.78 0.30 1.60
N LYS A 137 -7.32 -0.88 1.32
CA LYS A 137 -6.51 -2.08 1.19
C LYS A 137 -5.62 -2.02 -0.05
N GLU A 138 -4.32 -2.14 0.15
CA GLU A 138 -3.31 -2.19 -0.92
C GLU A 138 -2.97 -3.65 -1.25
N PHE A 139 -2.90 -3.97 -2.55
CA PHE A 139 -2.39 -5.24 -3.06
C PHE A 139 -0.86 -5.20 -3.14
N ASN A 140 -0.23 -6.38 -3.19
CA ASN A 140 1.17 -6.44 -3.54
C ASN A 140 1.32 -6.00 -5.01
N CYS A 141 1.99 -4.85 -5.21
CA CYS A 141 2.23 -4.26 -6.51
C CYS A 141 3.74 -4.09 -6.71
N SER A 142 4.26 -4.59 -7.83
CA SER A 142 5.67 -4.45 -8.19
C SER A 142 5.83 -4.05 -9.64
N PHE A 143 6.86 -3.26 -9.91
CA PHE A 143 7.24 -2.82 -11.24
C PHE A 143 8.66 -3.29 -11.57
N ASP A 144 8.88 -3.71 -12.82
CA ASP A 144 10.18 -4.17 -13.30
C ASP A 144 11.16 -3.03 -13.65
N GLY A 145 10.73 -1.78 -13.49
CA GLY A 145 11.51 -0.58 -13.86
C GLY A 145 11.40 -0.21 -15.34
N VAL A 146 10.69 -1.00 -16.16
CA VAL A 146 10.67 -0.86 -17.62
C VAL A 146 9.26 -0.84 -18.19
N ASN A 147 8.48 -1.91 -18.02
CA ASN A 147 7.21 -2.08 -18.71
C ASN A 147 6.14 -2.85 -17.92
N ILE A 148 6.53 -3.72 -17.00
CA ILE A 148 5.62 -4.72 -16.43
C ILE A 148 5.28 -4.36 -14.99
N ILE A 149 3.98 -4.20 -14.72
CA ILE A 149 3.41 -4.10 -13.39
C ILE A 149 2.75 -5.44 -13.03
N GLN A 150 3.13 -6.03 -11.90
CA GLN A 150 2.57 -7.27 -11.36
C GLN A 150 1.78 -6.98 -10.10
N ILE A 151 0.56 -7.51 -10.00
CA ILE A 151 -0.36 -7.28 -8.88
C ILE A 151 -0.85 -8.62 -8.33
N THR A 152 -0.69 -8.84 -7.01
CA THR A 152 -1.04 -10.09 -6.32
C THR A 152 -1.61 -9.83 -4.92
N ASN A 153 -2.29 -10.82 -4.34
CA ASN A 153 -2.64 -10.88 -2.92
C ASN A 153 -1.93 -12.01 -2.17
#